data_AF-A0A2V6D5W6-F1
#
_entry.id   AF-A0A2V6D5W6-F1
#
_cell.length_a   1.000
_cell.length_b   1.000
_cell.length_c   1.000
_cell.angle_alpha   90.00
_cell.angle_beta   90.00
_cell.angle_gamma   90.00
#
_symmetry.space_group_name_H-M   'P 1'
#
loop_
_entity.id
_entity.type
_entity.pdbx_description
1 polymer ?
#
loop_
_entity_poly.entity_id
_entity_poly.type
_entity_poly.pdbx_seq_one_letter_code
_entity_poly.pdbx_strand_id
1 'polypeptide(L)'
;MINEREVQMLRRFLLLFGLFQATQLLAADISPVGDKPRWPTLERYQETMTRDDFTGLLQNVYATRGYDDLVQIGDDSARIVEDAAAQTSFTLRFAKETPRKLPGQYWRRIDKLGRASRERPLRGLNVALDPGHLGGRWAKMEERWFQVGDQPPVEEGELTWQVARILAPKLRALGAEVSFARRHNHPTTPLRPDDFREIAREVLAKIGVTEPRADYEVDDADKEKSIRWQSELLFYRQSEIRYRAKKVNMKLQPDLVLCLHFNAEGWGDPKNPILIDRDHFHVLINGSYLPDEIVHDDVRYEMVRRLLSRAYEEELPLANAMATT
;
A
#
# COMPACT_ATOMS: atom_id res chain seq x y z
N MET A 1 13.23 38.12 53.44
CA MET A 1 13.45 36.68 53.69
C MET A 1 12.24 35.93 53.16
N ILE A 2 12.37 35.32 51.98
CA ILE A 2 11.30 34.52 51.39
C ILE A 2 11.25 33.21 52.17
N ASN A 3 10.06 32.86 52.66
CA ASN A 3 9.82 31.76 53.58
C ASN A 3 10.11 30.41 52.88
N GLU A 4 11.04 29.62 53.41
CA GLU A 4 11.47 28.34 52.79
C GLU A 4 10.30 27.36 52.56
N ARG A 5 9.20 27.49 53.30
CA ARG A 5 7.97 26.71 53.09
C ARG A 5 7.22 27.06 51.80
N GLU A 6 7.23 28.31 51.36
CA GLU A 6 6.58 28.70 50.10
C GLU A 6 7.40 28.24 48.87
N VAL A 7 8.72 28.25 48.98
CA VAL A 7 9.63 27.74 47.94
C VAL A 7 9.52 26.21 47.80
N GLN A 8 9.32 25.48 48.91
CA GLN A 8 9.09 24.03 48.87
C GLN A 8 7.71 23.65 48.32
N MET A 9 6.65 24.43 48.60
CA MET A 9 5.33 24.18 48.00
C MET A 9 5.31 24.47 46.49
N LEU A 10 5.96 25.55 46.04
CA LEU A 10 6.05 25.88 44.61
C LEU A 10 6.87 24.84 43.84
N ARG A 11 7.94 24.28 44.44
CA ARG A 11 8.71 23.17 43.86
C ARG A 11 7.91 21.87 43.78
N ARG A 12 7.04 21.56 44.77
CA ARG A 12 6.16 20.38 44.72
C ARG A 12 5.04 20.52 43.69
N PHE A 13 4.50 21.73 43.50
CA PHE A 13 3.51 22.01 42.45
C PHE A 13 4.11 21.95 41.05
N LEU A 14 5.35 22.45 40.86
CA LEU A 14 6.08 22.34 39.58
C LEU A 14 6.55 20.91 39.28
N LEU A 15 6.86 20.10 40.29
CA LEU A 15 7.15 18.67 40.11
C LEU A 15 5.89 17.86 39.74
N LEU A 16 4.71 18.22 40.25
CA LEU A 16 3.44 17.59 39.87
C LEU A 16 2.91 18.06 38.50
N PHE A 17 3.22 19.28 38.06
CA PHE A 17 2.94 19.74 36.69
C PHE A 17 3.98 19.26 35.66
N GLY A 18 5.23 19.05 36.10
CA GLY A 18 6.32 18.52 35.27
C GLY A 18 6.26 16.99 35.05
N LEU A 19 5.52 16.26 35.90
CA LEU A 19 5.25 14.83 35.72
C LEU A 19 3.96 14.53 34.93
N PHE A 20 3.17 15.56 34.57
CA PHE A 20 1.95 15.41 33.77
C PHE A 20 2.08 15.90 32.31
N GLN A 21 3.28 16.26 31.87
CA GLN A 21 3.57 16.74 30.50
C GLN A 21 4.69 15.95 29.79
N ALA A 22 4.93 14.69 30.19
CA ALA A 22 5.89 13.81 29.53
C ALA A 22 5.32 12.43 29.16
N THR A 23 4.00 12.31 29.04
CA THR A 23 3.46 11.43 27.99
C THR A 23 3.40 12.27 26.73
N GLN A 24 4.55 12.46 26.07
CA GLN A 24 4.48 12.37 24.62
C GLN A 24 3.93 10.96 24.41
N LEU A 25 2.62 10.84 24.17
CA LEU A 25 2.11 9.69 23.46
C LEU A 25 2.93 9.68 22.18
N LEU A 26 3.97 8.85 22.15
CA LEU A 26 4.70 8.60 20.93
C LEU A 26 3.62 8.20 19.93
N ALA A 27 3.47 9.01 18.88
CA ALA A 27 2.43 8.78 17.90
C ALA A 27 2.71 7.43 17.24
N ALA A 28 1.65 6.68 16.94
CA ALA A 28 1.71 5.49 16.09
C ALA A 28 2.65 5.74 14.91
N ASP A 29 3.53 4.79 14.60
CA ASP A 29 4.47 4.93 13.49
C ASP A 29 3.75 4.60 12.19
N ILE A 30 3.02 5.59 11.69
CA ILE A 30 2.24 5.50 10.46
C ILE A 30 3.12 5.94 9.29
N SER A 31 3.07 5.18 8.19
CA SER A 31 3.71 5.59 6.95
C SER A 31 3.19 6.95 6.47
N PRO A 32 3.95 7.74 5.71
CA PRO A 32 3.50 9.07 5.30
C PRO A 32 2.16 9.01 4.55
N VAL A 33 1.24 9.94 4.84
CA VAL A 33 -0.12 9.95 4.23
C VAL A 33 -0.96 8.69 4.56
N GLY A 34 -0.48 7.82 5.46
CA GLY A 34 -1.20 6.65 5.94
C GLY A 34 -2.39 7.01 6.83
N ASP A 35 -3.41 6.15 6.81
CA ASP A 35 -4.53 6.26 7.74
C ASP A 35 -4.23 5.47 9.02
N LYS A 36 -4.76 5.92 10.15
CA LYS A 36 -4.66 5.15 11.40
C LYS A 36 -5.32 3.77 11.22
N PRO A 37 -4.63 2.67 11.59
CA PRO A 37 -5.18 1.32 11.58
C PRO A 37 -6.50 1.22 12.35
N ARG A 38 -7.39 0.34 11.88
CA ARG A 38 -8.64 -0.01 12.57
C ARG A 38 -8.57 -1.43 13.10
N TRP A 39 -7.64 -1.70 14.00
CA TRP A 39 -7.40 -3.01 14.63
C TRP A 39 -8.68 -3.73 15.11
N PRO A 40 -9.68 -3.06 15.74
CA PRO A 40 -10.92 -3.73 16.15
C PRO A 40 -11.70 -4.39 15.01
N THR A 41 -11.49 -3.98 13.75
CA THR A 41 -12.14 -4.64 12.60
C THR A 41 -11.60 -6.05 12.35
N LEU A 42 -10.43 -6.38 12.89
CA LEU A 42 -9.84 -7.72 12.77
C LEU A 42 -10.48 -8.73 13.72
N GLU A 43 -11.27 -8.30 14.71
CA GLU A 43 -11.98 -9.20 15.63
C GLU A 43 -12.92 -10.18 14.92
N ARG A 44 -13.37 -9.84 13.71
CA ARG A 44 -14.18 -10.73 12.88
C ARG A 44 -13.45 -11.99 12.39
N TYR A 45 -12.11 -12.01 12.50
CA TYR A 45 -11.26 -13.13 12.07
C TYR A 45 -10.87 -14.06 13.22
N GLN A 46 -11.30 -13.78 14.45
CA GLN A 46 -11.03 -14.65 15.60
C GLN A 46 -11.51 -16.08 15.31
N GLU A 47 -10.66 -17.07 15.58
CA GLU A 47 -10.97 -18.49 15.42
C GLU A 47 -11.34 -18.88 13.98
N THR A 48 -10.87 -18.11 12.99
CA THR A 48 -11.11 -18.37 11.54
C THR A 48 -9.87 -18.88 10.78
N MET A 49 -8.76 -19.10 11.48
CA MET A 49 -7.52 -19.59 10.90
C MET A 49 -6.79 -20.45 11.93
N THR A 50 -6.27 -21.60 11.52
CA THR A 50 -5.44 -22.44 12.40
C THR A 50 -4.07 -21.80 12.59
N ARG A 51 -3.35 -22.21 13.63
CA ARG A 51 -1.96 -21.78 13.86
C ARG A 51 -1.07 -22.04 12.64
N ASP A 52 -1.19 -23.23 12.05
CA ASP A 52 -0.33 -23.65 10.94
C ASP A 52 -0.63 -22.86 9.65
N ASP A 53 -1.92 -22.61 9.35
CA ASP A 53 -2.32 -21.76 8.22
C ASP A 53 -1.77 -20.33 8.39
N PHE A 54 -1.90 -19.76 9.60
CA PHE A 54 -1.40 -18.41 9.90
C PHE A 54 0.13 -18.35 9.75
N THR A 55 0.82 -19.29 10.36
CA THR A 55 2.29 -19.38 10.33
C THR A 55 2.80 -19.56 8.90
N GLY A 56 2.18 -20.47 8.15
CA GLY A 56 2.54 -20.76 6.76
C GLY A 56 2.38 -19.55 5.85
N LEU A 57 1.26 -18.82 5.95
CA LEU A 57 1.05 -17.60 5.17
C LEU A 57 1.99 -16.47 5.62
N LEU A 58 2.19 -16.28 6.93
CA LEU A 58 3.06 -15.22 7.42
C LEU A 58 4.50 -15.43 6.92
N GLN A 59 5.07 -16.60 7.18
CA GLN A 59 6.50 -16.86 6.98
C GLN A 59 6.88 -17.13 5.52
N ASN A 60 5.96 -17.65 4.71
CA ASN A 60 6.28 -18.05 3.32
C ASN A 60 5.68 -17.12 2.26
N VAL A 61 4.73 -16.25 2.64
CA VAL A 61 4.03 -15.38 1.69
C VAL A 61 4.19 -13.92 2.06
N TYR A 62 3.81 -13.52 3.28
CA TYR A 62 3.63 -12.10 3.60
C TYR A 62 4.86 -11.43 4.20
N ALA A 63 5.50 -12.01 5.20
CA ALA A 63 6.69 -11.46 5.85
C ALA A 63 7.73 -12.57 6.03
N THR A 64 8.53 -12.81 4.99
CA THR A 64 9.56 -13.86 5.00
C THR A 64 10.73 -13.54 5.95
N ARG A 65 10.79 -12.31 6.48
CA ARG A 65 11.78 -11.82 7.45
C ARG A 65 11.26 -10.58 8.19
N GLY A 66 11.80 -10.32 9.39
CA GLY A 66 11.60 -9.07 10.14
C GLY A 66 10.28 -8.97 10.91
N TYR A 67 9.48 -10.04 10.98
CA TYR A 67 8.23 -10.05 11.74
C TYR A 67 8.44 -10.44 13.21
N ASP A 68 9.61 -10.93 13.59
CA ASP A 68 9.85 -11.64 14.85
C ASP A 68 9.51 -10.79 16.10
N ASP A 69 9.86 -9.50 16.08
CA ASP A 69 9.55 -8.56 17.17
C ASP A 69 8.12 -7.99 17.09
N LEU A 70 7.43 -8.22 15.97
CA LEU A 70 6.13 -7.65 15.65
C LEU A 70 4.99 -8.66 15.81
N VAL A 71 5.29 -9.96 15.67
CA VAL A 71 4.31 -11.05 15.73
C VAL A 71 4.89 -12.23 16.51
N GLN A 72 4.32 -12.47 17.70
CA GLN A 72 4.65 -13.61 18.55
C GLN A 72 3.60 -14.70 18.38
N ILE A 73 4.00 -15.85 17.86
CA ILE A 73 3.11 -17.00 17.61
C ILE A 73 3.18 -17.97 18.79
N GLY A 74 2.09 -18.08 19.55
CA GLY A 74 1.90 -19.09 20.59
C GLY A 74 1.16 -20.33 20.09
N ASP A 75 0.71 -21.17 21.01
CA ASP A 75 0.00 -22.41 20.69
C ASP A 75 -1.45 -22.14 20.22
N ASP A 76 -2.20 -21.35 20.98
CA ASP A 76 -3.62 -21.07 20.73
C ASP A 76 -3.87 -19.66 20.16
N SER A 77 -2.84 -18.82 20.05
CA SER A 77 -2.98 -17.45 19.57
C SER A 77 -1.69 -16.84 19.02
N ALA A 78 -1.82 -15.77 18.23
CA ALA A 78 -0.73 -14.86 17.89
C ALA A 78 -0.96 -13.49 18.54
N ARG A 79 0.08 -12.92 19.13
CA ARG A 79 0.13 -11.53 19.60
C ARG A 79 0.82 -10.69 18.53
N ILE A 80 0.13 -9.68 18.01
CA ILE A 80 0.58 -8.79 16.93
C ILE A 80 0.68 -7.38 17.49
N VAL A 81 1.80 -6.69 17.30
CA VAL A 81 1.99 -5.31 17.77
C VAL A 81 1.05 -4.37 17.02
N GLU A 82 0.23 -3.61 17.73
CA GLU A 82 -0.67 -2.61 17.13
C GLU A 82 0.02 -1.27 16.94
N ASP A 83 0.73 -0.84 17.99
CA ASP A 83 1.48 0.39 18.10
C ASP A 83 2.61 0.11 19.10
N ALA A 84 3.84 0.11 18.60
CA ALA A 84 5.04 -0.19 19.38
C ALA A 84 5.29 0.87 20.46
N ALA A 85 4.98 2.13 20.14
CA ALA A 85 5.18 3.29 20.98
C ALA A 85 4.19 3.30 22.16
N ALA A 86 2.93 2.94 21.90
CA ALA A 86 1.90 2.77 22.93
C ALA A 86 1.96 1.40 23.64
N GLN A 87 2.87 0.51 23.22
CA GLN A 87 2.99 -0.87 23.73
C GLN A 87 1.68 -1.67 23.67
N THR A 88 0.90 -1.46 22.62
CA THR A 88 -0.40 -2.13 22.41
C THR A 88 -0.28 -3.28 21.43
N SER A 89 -1.19 -4.26 21.56
CA SER A 89 -1.16 -5.47 20.75
C SER A 89 -2.55 -6.06 20.53
N PHE A 90 -2.75 -6.61 19.34
CA PHE A 90 -3.90 -7.39 18.94
C PHE A 90 -3.62 -8.86 19.21
N THR A 91 -4.54 -9.56 19.86
CA THR A 91 -4.44 -11.00 20.07
C THR A 91 -5.41 -11.72 19.13
N LEU A 92 -4.87 -12.46 18.17
CA LEU A 92 -5.62 -13.35 17.29
C LEU A 92 -5.66 -14.75 17.89
N ARG A 93 -6.84 -15.25 18.25
CA ARG A 93 -7.06 -16.64 18.65
C ARG A 93 -7.16 -17.55 17.44
N PHE A 94 -6.47 -18.66 17.48
CA PHE A 94 -6.50 -19.66 16.42
C PHE A 94 -7.73 -20.55 16.52
N ALA A 95 -8.18 -21.02 15.36
CA ALA A 95 -9.14 -22.10 15.27
C ALA A 95 -8.47 -23.41 15.70
N LYS A 96 -9.17 -24.21 16.52
CA LYS A 96 -8.69 -25.55 16.94
C LYS A 96 -8.62 -26.56 15.79
N GLU A 97 -9.47 -26.37 14.80
CA GLU A 97 -9.58 -27.19 13.61
C GLU A 97 -9.81 -26.27 12.40
N THR A 98 -9.68 -26.80 11.19
CA THR A 98 -9.97 -26.05 9.96
C THR A 98 -11.39 -25.49 10.00
N PRO A 99 -11.56 -24.15 9.98
CA PRO A 99 -12.87 -23.56 10.16
C PRO A 99 -13.78 -23.84 8.95
N ARG A 100 -15.01 -24.25 9.24
CA ARG A 100 -16.02 -24.59 8.21
C ARG A 100 -16.61 -23.37 7.50
N LYS A 101 -16.48 -22.17 8.08
CA LYS A 101 -16.95 -20.91 7.51
C LYS A 101 -15.86 -19.86 7.65
N LEU A 102 -15.55 -19.22 6.52
CA LEU A 102 -14.65 -18.08 6.48
C LEU A 102 -15.40 -16.80 6.82
N PRO A 103 -14.71 -15.77 7.36
CA PRO A 103 -15.31 -14.49 7.62
C PRO A 103 -15.79 -13.87 6.30
N GLY A 104 -16.96 -13.21 6.33
CA GLY A 104 -17.54 -12.63 5.14
C GLY A 104 -16.63 -11.56 4.52
N GLN A 105 -16.56 -11.49 3.20
CA GLN A 105 -15.75 -10.48 2.51
C GLN A 105 -16.62 -9.74 1.50
N TYR A 106 -16.24 -8.53 1.13
CA TYR A 106 -16.98 -7.83 0.07
C TYR A 106 -16.77 -8.51 -1.29
N TRP A 107 -15.58 -9.09 -1.50
CA TRP A 107 -15.23 -9.83 -2.69
C TRP A 107 -15.61 -11.30 -2.55
N ARG A 108 -15.87 -11.97 -3.67
CA ARG A 108 -16.31 -13.36 -3.71
C ARG A 108 -15.17 -14.27 -4.15
N ARG A 109 -14.99 -15.36 -3.39
CA ARG A 109 -14.16 -16.51 -3.81
C ARG A 109 -14.77 -17.20 -5.02
N ILE A 110 -13.96 -17.94 -5.77
CA ILE A 110 -14.40 -18.65 -6.98
C ILE A 110 -15.58 -19.61 -6.72
N ASP A 111 -15.64 -20.23 -5.54
CA ASP A 111 -16.72 -21.16 -5.14
C ASP A 111 -18.08 -20.46 -4.92
N LYS A 112 -18.07 -19.14 -4.71
CA LYS A 112 -19.26 -18.29 -4.60
C LYS A 112 -19.67 -17.67 -5.94
N LEU A 113 -18.83 -17.77 -6.97
CA LEU A 113 -19.20 -17.38 -8.31
C LEU A 113 -20.07 -18.47 -8.95
N GLY A 114 -21.14 -18.05 -9.63
CA GLY A 114 -22.03 -18.98 -10.31
C GLY A 114 -21.35 -19.71 -11.47
N ARG A 115 -21.91 -20.84 -11.90
CA ARG A 115 -21.41 -21.57 -13.08
C ARG A 115 -21.38 -20.68 -14.32
N ALA A 116 -20.20 -20.55 -14.94
CA ALA A 116 -20.00 -19.87 -16.22
C ALA A 116 -20.17 -20.84 -17.40
N SER A 117 -20.63 -20.33 -18.55
CA SER A 117 -20.68 -21.12 -19.80
C SER A 117 -19.36 -20.96 -20.56
N ARG A 118 -19.12 -21.78 -21.58
CA ARG A 118 -17.91 -21.64 -22.42
C ARG A 118 -17.88 -20.33 -23.18
N GLU A 119 -19.05 -19.81 -23.58
CA GLU A 119 -19.20 -18.57 -24.35
C GLU A 119 -19.05 -17.32 -23.48
N ARG A 120 -19.41 -17.42 -22.19
CA ARG A 120 -19.27 -16.33 -21.20
C ARG A 120 -18.56 -16.84 -19.95
N PRO A 121 -17.26 -17.15 -20.05
CA PRO A 121 -16.50 -17.78 -18.97
C PRO A 121 -16.31 -16.87 -17.75
N LEU A 122 -16.46 -15.55 -17.91
CA LEU A 122 -16.34 -14.58 -16.82
C LEU A 122 -17.70 -14.08 -16.31
N ARG A 123 -18.80 -14.77 -16.64
CA ARG A 123 -20.15 -14.33 -16.26
C ARG A 123 -20.27 -14.17 -14.74
N GLY A 124 -20.59 -12.96 -14.31
CA GLY A 124 -20.85 -12.63 -12.90
C GLY A 124 -19.60 -12.26 -12.10
N LEU A 125 -18.41 -12.27 -12.71
CA LEU A 125 -17.18 -11.75 -12.11
C LEU A 125 -17.18 -10.22 -12.22
N ASN A 126 -16.97 -9.52 -11.10
CA ASN A 126 -16.77 -8.07 -11.06
C ASN A 126 -15.26 -7.77 -11.03
N VAL A 127 -14.76 -7.14 -12.10
CA VAL A 127 -13.35 -6.79 -12.27
C VAL A 127 -13.18 -5.27 -12.24
N ALA A 128 -12.26 -4.78 -11.41
CA ALA A 128 -11.77 -3.41 -11.53
C ALA A 128 -10.44 -3.39 -12.27
N LEU A 129 -10.34 -2.56 -13.31
CA LEU A 129 -9.07 -2.24 -13.94
C LEU A 129 -8.48 -1.00 -13.25
N ASP A 130 -7.23 -1.11 -12.82
CA ASP A 130 -6.45 -0.01 -12.28
C ASP A 130 -5.26 0.32 -13.19
N PRO A 131 -5.42 1.27 -14.14
CA PRO A 131 -4.31 1.76 -14.94
C PRO A 131 -3.30 2.48 -14.05
N GLY A 132 -2.11 1.91 -13.90
CA GLY A 132 -0.99 2.47 -13.15
C GLY A 132 -0.59 3.85 -13.65
N HIS A 133 0.08 4.61 -12.78
CA HIS A 133 0.69 5.90 -13.11
C HIS A 133 -0.26 7.00 -13.58
N LEU A 134 0.27 8.19 -13.79
CA LEU A 134 -0.40 9.35 -14.38
C LEU A 134 0.30 9.76 -15.69
N GLY A 135 -0.48 10.14 -16.69
CA GLY A 135 0.02 10.56 -17.99
C GLY A 135 0.00 12.09 -18.17
N GLY A 136 0.33 12.54 -19.38
CA GLY A 136 0.39 13.94 -19.77
C GLY A 136 1.41 14.72 -18.94
N ARG A 137 1.00 15.89 -18.45
CA ARG A 137 1.89 16.78 -17.67
C ARG A 137 2.47 16.17 -16.39
N TRP A 138 1.96 15.03 -15.93
CA TRP A 138 2.41 14.35 -14.72
C TRP A 138 3.48 13.29 -14.99
N ALA A 139 3.58 12.78 -16.22
CA ALA A 139 4.46 11.65 -16.54
C ALA A 139 5.94 11.94 -16.24
N LYS A 140 6.39 13.19 -16.49
CA LYS A 140 7.75 13.63 -16.15
C LYS A 140 8.01 13.69 -14.65
N MET A 141 7.01 14.12 -13.86
CA MET A 141 7.09 14.15 -12.39
C MET A 141 7.18 12.74 -11.81
N GLU A 142 6.46 11.78 -12.38
CA GLU A 142 6.53 10.39 -11.95
C GLU A 142 7.80 9.65 -12.39
N GLU A 143 8.62 10.29 -13.23
CA GLU A 143 9.77 9.68 -13.90
C GLU A 143 9.39 8.42 -14.70
N ARG A 144 8.13 8.34 -15.16
CA ARG A 144 7.60 7.27 -16.02
C ARG A 144 7.37 7.78 -17.44
N TRP A 145 8.41 8.45 -17.94
CA TRP A 145 8.42 9.16 -19.20
C TRP A 145 9.78 9.03 -19.86
N PHE A 146 9.80 8.80 -21.18
CA PHE A 146 10.99 9.02 -21.99
C PHE A 146 10.68 9.37 -23.43
N GLN A 147 11.70 9.87 -24.15
CA GLN A 147 11.59 10.22 -25.56
C GLN A 147 12.89 9.88 -26.28
N VAL A 148 12.78 9.31 -27.50
CA VAL A 148 13.93 8.98 -28.36
C VAL A 148 13.84 9.85 -29.63
N GLY A 149 14.81 10.74 -29.79
CA GLY A 149 14.83 11.72 -30.89
C GLY A 149 13.54 12.56 -30.92
N ASP A 150 13.02 12.80 -32.12
CA ASP A 150 11.82 13.62 -32.32
C ASP A 150 10.50 12.83 -32.25
N GLN A 151 10.54 11.56 -31.83
CA GLN A 151 9.34 10.72 -31.70
C GLN A 151 8.44 11.19 -30.54
N PRO A 152 7.13 10.91 -30.57
CA PRO A 152 6.27 11.14 -29.42
C PRO A 152 6.81 10.44 -28.17
N PRO A 153 6.67 11.06 -26.98
CA PRO A 153 7.16 10.45 -25.76
C PRO A 153 6.36 9.19 -25.40
N VAL A 154 7.04 8.28 -24.72
CA VAL A 154 6.44 7.13 -24.04
C VAL A 154 6.05 7.56 -22.64
N GLU A 155 4.78 7.40 -22.31
CA GLU A 155 4.19 7.76 -21.01
C GLU A 155 3.47 6.55 -20.43
N GLU A 156 4.00 5.96 -19.35
CA GLU A 156 3.41 4.74 -18.78
C GLU A 156 1.93 4.94 -18.43
N GLY A 157 1.59 6.05 -17.78
CA GLY A 157 0.22 6.34 -17.36
C GLY A 157 -0.80 6.50 -18.49
N GLU A 158 -0.34 6.88 -19.69
CA GLU A 158 -1.15 6.90 -20.92
C GLU A 158 -1.28 5.48 -21.48
N LEU A 159 -0.18 4.75 -21.58
CA LEU A 159 -0.16 3.38 -22.11
C LEU A 159 -1.04 2.44 -21.29
N THR A 160 -0.93 2.45 -19.96
CA THR A 160 -1.76 1.62 -19.07
C THR A 160 -3.25 1.96 -19.24
N TRP A 161 -3.59 3.23 -19.46
CA TRP A 161 -4.96 3.65 -19.72
C TRP A 161 -5.47 3.14 -21.07
N GLN A 162 -4.66 3.21 -22.13
CA GLN A 162 -5.01 2.64 -23.43
C GLN A 162 -5.21 1.13 -23.36
N VAL A 163 -4.32 0.40 -22.68
CA VAL A 163 -4.46 -1.05 -22.44
C VAL A 163 -5.77 -1.34 -21.70
N ALA A 164 -6.10 -0.58 -20.65
CA ALA A 164 -7.35 -0.78 -19.92
C ALA A 164 -8.58 -0.56 -20.81
N ARG A 165 -8.54 0.42 -21.73
CA ARG A 165 -9.62 0.67 -22.70
C ARG A 165 -9.79 -0.46 -23.71
N ILE A 166 -8.71 -1.15 -24.08
CA ILE A 166 -8.73 -2.33 -24.96
C ILE A 166 -9.20 -3.57 -24.20
N LEU A 167 -8.73 -3.75 -22.96
CA LEU A 167 -9.02 -4.92 -22.14
C LEU A 167 -10.49 -4.95 -21.68
N ALA A 168 -11.05 -3.80 -21.28
CA ALA A 168 -12.41 -3.72 -20.77
C ALA A 168 -13.49 -4.30 -21.71
N PRO A 169 -13.58 -3.94 -23.00
CA PRO A 169 -14.57 -4.54 -23.90
C PRO A 169 -14.35 -6.05 -24.09
N LYS A 170 -13.09 -6.53 -24.10
CA LYS A 170 -12.78 -7.97 -24.20
C LYS A 170 -13.29 -8.74 -22.98
N LEU A 171 -13.02 -8.24 -21.77
CA LEU A 171 -13.52 -8.82 -20.52
C LEU A 171 -15.06 -8.82 -20.47
N ARG A 172 -15.70 -7.72 -20.89
CA ARG A 172 -17.17 -7.62 -20.97
C ARG A 172 -17.77 -8.61 -21.96
N ALA A 173 -17.14 -8.81 -23.11
CA ALA A 173 -17.57 -9.80 -24.09
C ALA A 173 -17.54 -11.23 -23.52
N LEU A 174 -16.54 -11.54 -22.68
CA LEU A 174 -16.44 -12.80 -21.93
C LEU A 174 -17.40 -12.89 -20.73
N GLY A 175 -18.15 -11.82 -20.42
CA GLY A 175 -19.21 -11.81 -19.42
C GLY A 175 -18.90 -11.13 -18.10
N ALA A 176 -17.71 -10.55 -17.93
CA ALA A 176 -17.35 -9.82 -16.72
C ALA A 176 -18.08 -8.47 -16.63
N GLU A 177 -18.36 -8.04 -15.40
CA GLU A 177 -18.63 -6.64 -15.09
C GLU A 177 -17.29 -5.92 -14.93
N VAL A 178 -17.12 -4.76 -15.57
CA VAL A 178 -15.83 -4.06 -15.58
C VAL A 178 -15.98 -2.62 -15.14
N SER A 179 -15.28 -2.27 -14.06
CA SER A 179 -15.14 -0.93 -13.52
C SER A 179 -13.69 -0.43 -13.65
N PHE A 180 -13.45 0.85 -13.34
CA PHE A 180 -12.13 1.48 -13.48
C PHE A 180 -11.78 2.31 -12.23
N ALA A 181 -10.58 2.11 -11.68
CA ALA A 181 -10.05 2.94 -10.61
C ALA A 181 -9.70 4.35 -11.10
N ARG A 182 -9.17 4.50 -12.32
CA ARG A 182 -8.95 5.79 -13.03
C ARG A 182 -9.43 5.70 -14.49
N ARG A 183 -9.89 6.82 -15.06
CA ARG A 183 -10.46 6.89 -16.44
C ARG A 183 -9.86 7.99 -17.34
N HIS A 184 -8.76 8.60 -16.92
CA HIS A 184 -8.14 9.76 -17.57
C HIS A 184 -6.73 9.96 -17.04
N ASN A 185 -5.84 10.61 -17.79
CA ASN A 185 -4.42 10.78 -17.41
C ASN A 185 -4.16 11.74 -16.25
N HIS A 186 -5.20 12.37 -15.72
CA HIS A 186 -5.10 13.27 -14.57
C HIS A 186 -5.24 12.53 -13.24
N PRO A 187 -4.73 13.09 -12.14
CA PRO A 187 -4.85 12.55 -10.79
C PRO A 187 -6.32 12.31 -10.41
N THR A 188 -6.56 11.24 -9.66
CA THR A 188 -7.86 10.98 -9.04
C THR A 188 -7.96 11.57 -7.64
N THR A 189 -6.84 11.69 -6.93
CA THR A 189 -6.76 12.40 -5.66
C THR A 189 -7.07 13.90 -5.84
N PRO A 190 -7.83 14.52 -4.91
CA PRO A 190 -8.05 15.96 -4.93
C PRO A 190 -6.79 16.75 -4.53
N LEU A 191 -5.80 16.10 -3.93
CA LEU A 191 -4.58 16.72 -3.41
C LEU A 191 -3.53 16.94 -4.49
N ARG A 192 -2.57 17.82 -4.25
CA ARG A 192 -1.47 18.21 -5.13
C ARG A 192 -0.16 18.26 -4.34
N PRO A 193 1.01 18.31 -5.00
CA PRO A 193 2.30 18.34 -4.30
C PRO A 193 2.35 19.38 -3.17
N ASP A 194 1.83 20.58 -3.38
CA ASP A 194 1.91 21.64 -2.36
C ASP A 194 1.12 21.34 -1.08
N ASP A 195 0.13 20.45 -1.12
CA ASP A 195 -0.60 19.98 0.07
C ASP A 195 0.28 19.11 0.99
N PHE A 196 1.44 18.63 0.52
CA PHE A 196 2.33 17.72 1.24
C PHE A 196 3.59 18.38 1.81
N ARG A 197 3.75 19.70 1.70
CA ARG A 197 4.99 20.40 2.09
C ARG A 197 5.37 20.21 3.55
N GLU A 198 4.40 20.21 4.47
CA GLU A 198 4.67 19.98 5.90
C GLU A 198 5.09 18.53 6.16
N ILE A 199 4.36 17.56 5.59
CA ILE A 199 4.71 16.13 5.70
C ILE A 199 6.09 15.87 5.08
N ALA A 200 6.41 16.52 3.97
CA ALA A 200 7.73 16.44 3.33
C ALA A 200 8.85 16.92 4.26
N ARG A 201 8.64 17.99 5.05
CA ARG A 201 9.63 18.43 6.06
C ARG A 201 9.81 17.40 7.15
N GLU A 202 8.73 16.78 7.62
CA GLU A 202 8.80 15.72 8.64
C GLU A 202 9.56 14.49 8.12
N VAL A 203 9.30 14.07 6.88
CA VAL A 203 10.04 12.98 6.22
C VAL A 203 11.53 13.30 6.12
N LEU A 204 11.88 14.52 5.69
CA LEU A 204 13.27 14.98 5.59
C LEU A 204 13.96 15.05 6.95
N ALA A 205 13.27 15.55 7.98
CA ALA A 205 13.79 15.61 9.33
C ALA A 205 14.09 14.21 9.89
N LYS A 206 13.24 13.21 9.62
CA LYS A 206 13.46 11.81 10.03
C LYS A 206 14.75 11.20 9.45
N ILE A 207 15.18 11.65 8.28
CA ILE A 207 16.44 11.21 7.66
C ILE A 207 17.62 12.17 7.91
N GLY A 208 17.48 13.11 8.85
CA GLY A 208 18.55 14.01 9.28
C GLY A 208 18.71 15.29 8.44
N VAL A 209 17.79 15.59 7.52
CA VAL A 209 17.81 16.84 6.74
C VAL A 209 17.00 17.91 7.50
N THR A 210 17.69 18.70 8.33
CA THR A 210 17.06 19.68 9.23
C THR A 210 16.76 21.03 8.59
N GLU A 211 17.50 21.40 7.53
CA GLU A 211 17.30 22.65 6.78
C GLU A 211 17.09 22.35 5.29
N PRO A 212 15.94 21.74 4.92
CA PRO A 212 15.70 21.34 3.55
C PRO A 212 15.45 22.55 2.65
N ARG A 213 16.01 22.50 1.44
CA ARG A 213 15.73 23.49 0.38
C ARG A 213 14.25 23.41 -0.01
N ALA A 214 13.65 24.56 -0.33
CA ALA A 214 12.25 24.62 -0.70
C ALA A 214 11.95 23.93 -2.05
N ASP A 215 12.90 23.98 -2.98
CA ASP A 215 12.78 23.54 -4.37
C ASP A 215 14.10 22.93 -4.89
N TYR A 216 14.08 22.40 -6.11
CA TYR A 216 15.23 21.83 -6.82
C TYR A 216 15.25 22.22 -8.31
N GLU A 217 16.44 22.21 -8.90
CA GLU A 217 16.63 22.43 -10.35
C GLU A 217 16.63 21.09 -11.11
N VAL A 218 16.40 21.11 -12.43
CA VAL A 218 16.24 19.88 -13.24
C VAL A 218 17.42 18.90 -13.11
N ASP A 219 18.66 19.41 -13.04
CA ASP A 219 19.89 18.62 -12.93
C ASP A 219 20.48 18.61 -11.50
N ASP A 220 19.64 18.85 -10.50
CA ASP A 220 20.06 18.92 -9.10
C ASP A 220 20.37 17.53 -8.51
N ALA A 221 21.66 17.28 -8.27
CA ALA A 221 22.16 16.03 -7.70
C ALA A 221 21.60 15.73 -6.29
N ASP A 222 21.13 16.75 -5.57
CA ASP A 222 20.57 16.66 -4.22
C ASP A 222 19.06 16.98 -4.22
N LYS A 223 18.37 16.84 -5.36
CA LYS A 223 16.92 17.12 -5.45
C LYS A 223 16.12 16.36 -4.39
N GLU A 224 16.57 15.16 -4.02
CA GLU A 224 15.93 14.31 -3.02
C GLU A 224 15.86 14.91 -1.61
N LYS A 225 16.72 15.88 -1.31
CA LYS A 225 16.77 16.61 -0.04
C LYS A 225 15.89 17.86 -0.04
N SER A 226 15.14 18.12 -1.12
CA SER A 226 14.25 19.28 -1.23
C SER A 226 12.81 18.95 -0.79
N ILE A 227 12.12 19.95 -0.26
CA ILE A 227 10.70 19.86 0.10
C ILE A 227 9.86 19.54 -1.13
N ARG A 228 10.14 20.20 -2.27
CA ARG A 228 9.38 20.02 -3.51
C ARG A 228 9.43 18.57 -4.00
N TRP A 229 10.62 17.97 -4.06
CA TRP A 229 10.78 16.59 -4.52
C TRP A 229 10.00 15.61 -3.64
N GLN A 230 10.16 15.71 -2.31
CA GLN A 230 9.46 14.83 -1.37
C GLN A 230 7.94 15.02 -1.44
N SER A 231 7.49 16.26 -1.63
CA SER A 231 6.08 16.60 -1.82
C SER A 231 5.50 15.96 -3.09
N GLU A 232 6.26 15.92 -4.19
CA GLU A 232 5.87 15.23 -5.42
C GLU A 232 5.81 13.70 -5.21
N LEU A 233 6.82 13.10 -4.55
CA LEU A 233 6.80 11.68 -4.20
C LEU A 233 5.58 11.31 -3.34
N LEU A 234 5.28 12.10 -2.31
CA LEU A 234 4.11 11.90 -1.44
C LEU A 234 2.80 11.99 -2.22
N PHE A 235 2.73 12.91 -3.18
CA PHE A 235 1.57 13.08 -4.04
C PHE A 235 1.32 11.85 -4.94
N TYR A 236 2.26 11.47 -5.81
CA TYR A 236 1.97 10.43 -6.81
C TYR A 236 2.21 9.01 -6.32
N ARG A 237 3.18 8.76 -5.42
CA ARG A 237 3.46 7.41 -4.89
C ARG A 237 2.57 7.04 -3.72
N GLN A 238 2.09 8.00 -2.94
CA GLN A 238 1.33 7.70 -1.73
C GLN A 238 -0.13 8.15 -1.85
N SER A 239 -0.38 9.44 -2.03
CA SER A 239 -1.75 9.98 -2.06
C SER A 239 -2.59 9.43 -3.21
N GLU A 240 -2.08 9.47 -4.44
CA GLU A 240 -2.82 8.98 -5.62
C GLU A 240 -3.12 7.48 -5.52
N ILE A 241 -2.13 6.67 -5.11
CA ILE A 241 -2.31 5.22 -4.95
C ILE A 241 -3.33 4.91 -3.85
N ARG A 242 -3.20 5.54 -2.67
CA ARG A 242 -4.14 5.35 -1.56
C ARG A 242 -5.54 5.82 -1.93
N TYR A 243 -5.69 6.90 -2.68
CA TYR A 243 -7.00 7.38 -3.13
C TYR A 243 -7.68 6.39 -4.09
N ARG A 244 -6.93 5.82 -5.04
CA ARG A 244 -7.44 4.74 -5.91
C ARG A 244 -7.82 3.50 -5.12
N ALA A 245 -6.98 3.08 -4.15
CA ALA A 245 -7.28 1.96 -3.27
C ALA A 245 -8.56 2.20 -2.42
N LYS A 246 -8.75 3.41 -1.89
CA LYS A 246 -9.97 3.82 -1.19
C LYS A 246 -11.21 3.68 -2.08
N LYS A 247 -11.14 4.14 -3.33
CA LYS A 247 -12.22 3.97 -4.32
C LYS A 247 -12.51 2.49 -4.61
N VAL A 248 -11.48 1.68 -4.78
CA VAL A 248 -11.63 0.22 -4.99
C VAL A 248 -12.35 -0.41 -3.80
N ASN A 249 -11.83 -0.22 -2.59
CA ASN A 249 -12.31 -0.90 -1.39
C ASN A 249 -13.69 -0.41 -0.89
N MET A 250 -14.02 0.87 -1.10
CA MET A 250 -15.23 1.48 -0.54
C MET A 250 -16.36 1.70 -1.54
N LYS A 251 -16.05 1.74 -2.85
CA LYS A 251 -17.05 2.06 -3.88
C LYS A 251 -17.18 0.99 -4.95
N LEU A 252 -16.06 0.49 -5.48
CA LEU A 252 -16.12 -0.48 -6.59
C LEU A 252 -16.37 -1.90 -6.09
N GLN A 253 -15.74 -2.27 -4.96
CA GLN A 253 -15.81 -3.57 -4.31
C GLN A 253 -15.81 -4.75 -5.31
N PRO A 254 -14.78 -4.83 -6.18
CA PRO A 254 -14.68 -5.89 -7.18
C PRO A 254 -14.30 -7.22 -6.54
N ASP A 255 -14.51 -8.31 -7.26
CA ASP A 255 -13.95 -9.62 -6.90
C ASP A 255 -12.45 -9.69 -7.23
N LEU A 256 -12.05 -8.99 -8.29
CA LEU A 256 -10.68 -8.95 -8.79
C LEU A 256 -10.27 -7.53 -9.19
N VAL A 257 -9.07 -7.13 -8.79
CA VAL A 257 -8.43 -5.90 -9.27
C VAL A 257 -7.24 -6.28 -10.15
N LEU A 258 -7.20 -5.76 -11.37
CA LEU A 258 -6.04 -5.87 -12.26
C LEU A 258 -5.32 -4.53 -12.30
N CYS A 259 -4.17 -4.44 -11.64
CA CYS A 259 -3.28 -3.29 -11.70
C CYS A 259 -2.36 -3.41 -12.91
N LEU A 260 -2.49 -2.49 -13.87
CA LEU A 260 -1.78 -2.53 -15.15
C LEU A 260 -0.58 -1.59 -15.10
N HIS A 261 0.61 -2.11 -15.40
CA HIS A 261 1.87 -1.38 -15.41
C HIS A 261 2.75 -1.82 -16.59
N PHE A 262 3.67 -0.95 -16.98
CA PHE A 262 4.77 -1.31 -17.88
C PHE A 262 6.06 -1.25 -17.09
N ASN A 263 6.81 -2.34 -17.06
CA ASN A 263 8.14 -2.31 -16.51
C ASN A 263 9.13 -1.76 -17.54
N ALA A 264 10.23 -1.19 -17.07
CA ALA A 264 11.34 -0.78 -17.92
C ALA A 264 12.48 -1.78 -17.80
N GLU A 265 13.10 -2.10 -18.93
CA GLU A 265 14.36 -2.84 -18.98
C GLU A 265 15.51 -1.87 -19.24
N GLY A 266 16.69 -2.17 -18.68
CA GLY A 266 17.84 -1.28 -18.76
C GLY A 266 18.37 -1.15 -20.19
N TRP A 267 18.38 0.07 -20.73
CA TRP A 267 18.83 0.41 -22.09
C TRP A 267 20.29 0.91 -22.18
N GLY A 268 21.10 0.67 -21.15
CA GLY A 268 22.48 1.16 -21.08
C GLY A 268 22.58 2.61 -20.59
N ASP A 269 23.42 3.42 -21.25
CA ASP A 269 23.68 4.82 -20.88
C ASP A 269 22.42 5.68 -21.00
N PRO A 270 21.88 6.25 -19.90
CA PRO A 270 20.69 7.11 -19.96
C PRO A 270 20.86 8.36 -20.83
N LYS A 271 22.10 8.81 -21.08
CA LYS A 271 22.37 9.95 -21.98
C LYS A 271 22.33 9.56 -23.46
N ASN A 272 22.47 8.27 -23.75
CA ASN A 272 22.47 7.71 -25.10
C ASN A 272 21.64 6.42 -25.12
N PRO A 273 20.32 6.50 -24.87
CA PRO A 273 19.48 5.32 -24.70
C PRO A 273 19.36 4.54 -26.01
N ILE A 274 19.50 3.21 -25.93
CA ILE A 274 19.36 2.31 -27.08
C ILE A 274 18.13 1.43 -26.85
N LEU A 275 17.21 1.44 -27.82
CA LEU A 275 16.04 0.55 -27.75
C LEU A 275 16.48 -0.92 -27.80
N ILE A 276 15.86 -1.72 -26.94
CA ILE A 276 16.11 -3.15 -26.79
C ILE A 276 14.85 -3.94 -27.11
N ASP A 277 15.03 -5.19 -27.53
CA ASP A 277 13.96 -6.09 -27.97
C ASP A 277 13.52 -7.09 -26.90
N ARG A 278 14.12 -7.04 -25.70
CA ARG A 278 13.74 -7.90 -24.59
C ARG A 278 12.40 -7.46 -24.01
N ASP A 279 11.49 -8.41 -23.87
CA ASP A 279 10.15 -8.20 -23.34
C ASP A 279 9.83 -9.25 -22.27
N HIS A 280 9.16 -8.82 -21.19
CA HIS A 280 8.84 -9.64 -20.05
C HIS A 280 7.38 -9.46 -19.64
N PHE A 281 6.68 -10.56 -19.38
CA PHE A 281 5.36 -10.56 -18.80
C PHE A 281 5.42 -10.96 -17.33
N HIS A 282 5.10 -10.03 -16.42
CA HIS A 282 5.13 -10.27 -14.98
C HIS A 282 3.72 -10.23 -14.40
N VAL A 283 3.40 -11.21 -13.55
CA VAL A 283 2.21 -11.17 -12.70
C VAL A 283 2.66 -11.08 -11.25
N LEU A 284 2.35 -9.94 -10.62
CA LEU A 284 2.72 -9.68 -9.23
C LEU A 284 1.47 -9.83 -8.36
N ILE A 285 1.60 -10.63 -7.30
CA ILE A 285 0.59 -10.78 -6.24
C ILE A 285 1.17 -10.22 -4.94
N ASN A 286 0.29 -9.86 -4.01
CA ASN A 286 0.73 -9.19 -2.79
C ASN A 286 1.40 -10.18 -1.81
N GLY A 287 2.55 -9.79 -1.28
CA GLY A 287 3.36 -10.58 -0.36
C GLY A 287 4.76 -10.00 -0.24
N SER A 288 5.64 -10.70 0.46
CA SER A 288 7.07 -10.36 0.64
C SER A 288 7.32 -8.93 1.14
N TYR A 289 6.50 -8.47 2.09
CA TYR A 289 6.71 -7.20 2.77
C TYR A 289 8.08 -7.20 3.45
N LEU A 290 8.79 -6.09 3.33
CA LEU A 290 10.11 -5.88 3.90
C LEU A 290 10.01 -5.49 5.39
N PRO A 291 11.07 -5.73 6.18
CA PRO A 291 11.12 -5.31 7.58
C PRO A 291 10.82 -3.82 7.77
N ASP A 292 11.41 -2.97 6.91
CA ASP A 292 11.22 -1.51 6.94
C ASP A 292 9.80 -1.08 6.52
N GLU A 293 9.03 -1.96 5.87
CA GLU A 293 7.63 -1.70 5.55
C GLU A 293 6.72 -2.07 6.73
N ILE A 294 6.90 -3.26 7.32
CA ILE A 294 6.01 -3.77 8.38
C ILE A 294 6.28 -3.16 9.76
N VAL A 295 7.35 -2.38 9.91
CA VAL A 295 7.53 -1.54 11.11
C VAL A 295 6.41 -0.51 11.23
N HIS A 296 5.90 -0.01 10.10
CA HIS A 296 4.80 0.94 10.08
C HIS A 296 3.47 0.27 10.43
N ASP A 297 2.74 0.83 11.40
CA ASP A 297 1.56 0.20 11.98
C ASP A 297 0.44 0.00 10.94
N ASP A 298 0.29 0.92 9.97
CA ASP A 298 -0.70 0.83 8.89
C ASP A 298 -0.38 -0.24 7.86
N VAL A 299 0.90 -0.40 7.51
CA VAL A 299 1.33 -1.44 6.58
C VAL A 299 1.21 -2.82 7.23
N ARG A 300 1.62 -2.95 8.49
CA ARG A 300 1.46 -4.19 9.27
C ARG A 300 -0.01 -4.58 9.41
N TYR A 301 -0.88 -3.62 9.72
CA TYR A 301 -2.32 -3.85 9.76
C TYR A 301 -2.88 -4.34 8.42
N GLU A 302 -2.52 -3.71 7.30
CA GLU A 302 -2.99 -4.13 5.96
C GLU A 302 -2.46 -5.52 5.57
N MET A 303 -1.20 -5.83 5.90
CA MET A 303 -0.61 -7.16 5.71
C MET A 303 -1.40 -8.21 6.49
N VAL A 304 -1.63 -8.00 7.80
CA VAL A 304 -2.38 -8.93 8.65
C VAL A 304 -3.81 -9.08 8.14
N ARG A 305 -4.48 -7.98 7.78
CA ARG A 305 -5.83 -8.00 7.21
C ARG A 305 -5.88 -8.86 5.95
N ARG A 306 -4.88 -8.75 5.07
CA ARG A 306 -4.81 -9.52 3.83
C ARG A 306 -4.50 -10.99 4.06
N LEU A 307 -3.58 -11.29 4.98
CA LEU A 307 -3.31 -12.64 5.45
C LEU A 307 -4.59 -13.32 5.95
N LEU A 308 -5.30 -12.68 6.88
CA LEU A 308 -6.52 -13.23 7.48
C LEU A 308 -7.68 -13.33 6.48
N SER A 309 -7.65 -12.52 5.41
CA SER A 309 -8.61 -12.61 4.31
C SER A 309 -8.39 -13.84 3.42
N ARG A 310 -7.25 -14.53 3.51
CA ARG A 310 -6.89 -15.67 2.66
C ARG A 310 -6.95 -15.36 1.16
N ALA A 311 -6.80 -14.08 0.76
CA ALA A 311 -6.85 -13.65 -0.63
C ALA A 311 -5.80 -14.38 -1.51
N TYR A 312 -4.62 -14.67 -0.93
CA TYR A 312 -3.54 -15.40 -1.60
C TYR A 312 -3.98 -16.74 -2.22
N GLU A 313 -4.95 -17.43 -1.62
CA GLU A 313 -5.45 -18.71 -2.13
C GLU A 313 -6.20 -18.58 -3.45
N GLU A 314 -6.76 -17.40 -3.74
CA GLU A 314 -7.43 -17.10 -5.00
C GLU A 314 -6.47 -16.38 -5.97
N GLU A 315 -5.57 -15.55 -5.45
CA GLU A 315 -4.60 -14.79 -6.26
C GLU A 315 -3.54 -15.69 -6.89
N LEU A 316 -2.96 -16.65 -6.15
CA LEU A 316 -1.86 -17.48 -6.65
C LEU A 316 -2.27 -18.38 -7.84
N PRO A 317 -3.38 -19.16 -7.78
CA PRO A 317 -3.80 -19.96 -8.93
C PRO A 317 -4.12 -19.11 -10.16
N LEU A 318 -4.71 -17.94 -9.96
CA LEU A 318 -5.01 -16.99 -11.03
C LEU A 318 -3.72 -16.47 -11.67
N ALA A 319 -2.74 -16.07 -10.85
CA ALA A 319 -1.46 -15.57 -11.33
C ALA A 319 -0.68 -16.64 -12.10
N ASN A 320 -0.66 -17.88 -11.59
CA ASN A 320 -0.03 -19.00 -12.28
C ASN A 320 -0.67 -19.25 -13.65
N ALA A 321 -2.00 -19.23 -13.75
CA ALA A 321 -2.69 -19.41 -15.02
C ALA A 321 -2.38 -18.29 -16.03
N MET A 322 -2.24 -17.04 -15.55
CA MET A 322 -1.83 -15.91 -16.39
C MET A 322 -0.37 -16.01 -16.83
N ALA A 323 0.52 -16.50 -15.98
CA ALA A 323 1.95 -16.58 -16.28
C ALA A 323 2.33 -17.70 -17.26
N THR A 324 1.44 -18.69 -17.46
CA THR A 324 1.68 -19.85 -18.36
C THR A 324 1.28 -19.63 -19.82
N THR A 325 0.80 -18.44 -20.19
CA THR A 325 0.40 -18.09 -21.57
C THR A 325 1.58 -17.63 -22.40
#